data_AF-A0A7W8JWS4-F1
#
_entry.id   AF-A0A7W8JWS4-F1
#
_cell.length_a   1.000
_cell.length_b   1.000
_cell.length_c   1.000
_cell.angle_alpha   90.00
_cell.angle_beta   90.00
_cell.angle_gamma   90.00
#
_symmetry.space_group_name_H-M   'P 1'
#
loop_
_entity.id
_entity.type
_entity.pdbx_description
1 polymer ?
#
loop_
_entity_poly.entity_id
_entity_poly.type
_entity_poly.pdbx_seq_one_letter_code
_entity_poly.pdbx_strand_id
1 'polypeptide(L)'
;MTATMPISDREAEKTKILNRLRRLEGQVRGLQKMVEEEKDCVEVMTLYASVRSALESTGDVILETYVEMCQAREEKPANLVRLLKLAR
;
A
#
# COMPACT_ATOMS: atom_id res chain seq x y z
N MET A 1 -0.37 -13.89 24.61
CA MET A 1 -0.63 -14.67 23.39
C MET A 1 -1.46 -13.78 22.46
N THR A 2 -0.78 -13.02 21.61
CA THR A 2 -1.41 -12.06 20.70
C THR A 2 -2.21 -12.81 19.64
N ALA A 3 -3.52 -12.62 19.64
CA ALA A 3 -4.43 -13.18 18.65
C ALA A 3 -4.21 -12.49 17.30
N THR A 4 -3.24 -12.97 16.53
CA THR A 4 -3.17 -12.66 15.10
C THR A 4 -4.16 -13.55 14.39
N MET A 5 -5.45 -13.17 14.32
CA MET A 5 -6.33 -13.77 13.31
C MET A 5 -5.71 -13.44 11.93
N PRO A 6 -5.33 -14.45 11.15
CA PRO A 6 -4.83 -14.24 9.81
C PRO A 6 -5.96 -13.70 8.92
N ILE A 7 -5.61 -13.09 7.80
CA ILE A 7 -6.57 -12.62 6.77
C ILE A 7 -7.26 -13.83 6.07
N SER A 8 -7.40 -14.99 6.72
CA SER A 8 -7.77 -16.26 6.07
C SER A 8 -9.20 -16.29 5.55
N ASP A 9 -10.11 -15.49 6.10
CA ASP A 9 -11.49 -15.37 5.59
C ASP A 9 -11.59 -14.36 4.43
N ARG A 10 -10.51 -13.61 4.16
CA ARG A 10 -10.41 -12.60 3.08
C ARG A 10 -9.16 -12.82 2.21
N GLU A 11 -8.87 -14.06 1.83
CA GLU A 11 -7.74 -14.39 0.95
C GLU A 11 -7.78 -13.58 -0.37
N ALA A 12 -8.97 -13.21 -0.84
CA ALA A 12 -9.14 -12.33 -2.01
C ALA A 12 -8.57 -10.91 -1.79
N GLU A 13 -8.82 -10.28 -0.63
CA GLU A 13 -8.30 -8.94 -0.32
C GLU A 13 -6.79 -8.96 -0.09
N LYS A 14 -6.30 -9.96 0.65
CA LYS A 14 -4.87 -10.20 0.81
C LYS A 14 -4.17 -10.36 -0.53
N THR A 15 -4.73 -11.18 -1.42
CA THR A 15 -4.18 -11.40 -2.77
C THR A 15 -4.21 -10.11 -3.60
N LYS A 16 -5.29 -9.32 -3.51
CA LYS A 16 -5.41 -8.01 -4.17
C LYS A 16 -4.33 -7.04 -3.70
N ILE A 17 -4.10 -6.92 -2.39
CA ILE A 17 -3.06 -6.06 -1.80
C ILE A 17 -1.67 -6.53 -2.25
N LEU A 18 -1.36 -7.82 -2.12
CA LEU A 18 -0.06 -8.38 -2.51
C LEU A 18 0.23 -8.18 -4.01
N ASN A 19 -0.77 -8.34 -4.87
CA ASN A 19 -0.62 -8.12 -6.30
C ASN A 19 -0.33 -6.66 -6.64
N ARG A 20 -0.94 -5.70 -5.92
CA ARG A 20 -0.64 -4.27 -6.07
C ARG A 20 0.77 -3.94 -5.62
N LEU A 21 1.19 -4.46 -4.46
CA LEU A 21 2.54 -4.27 -3.94
C LEU A 21 3.63 -4.84 -4.86
N ARG A 22 3.40 -6.03 -5.45
CA ARG A 22 4.32 -6.61 -6.46
C ARG A 22 4.45 -5.75 -7.71
N ARG A 23 3.37 -5.10 -8.15
CA ARG A 23 3.40 -4.16 -9.28
C ARG A 23 4.22 -2.92 -8.92
N LEU A 24 3.97 -2.33 -7.75
CA LEU A 24 4.73 -1.19 -7.23
C LEU A 24 6.24 -1.51 -7.16
N GLU A 25 6.59 -2.69 -6.65
CA GLU A 25 7.99 -3.16 -6.61
C GLU A 25 8.62 -3.20 -8.01
N GLY A 26 7.87 -3.66 -9.02
CA GLY A 26 8.30 -3.62 -10.42
C GLY A 26 8.52 -2.20 -10.94
N GLN A 27 7.62 -1.27 -10.62
CA GLN A 27 7.76 0.13 -11.02
C GLN A 27 8.95 0.82 -10.33
N VAL A 28 9.17 0.55 -9.04
CA VAL A 28 10.32 1.07 -8.29
C VAL A 28 11.64 0.55 -8.86
N ARG A 29 11.72 -0.76 -9.20
CA ARG A 29 12.87 -1.30 -9.93
C ARG A 29 13.11 -0.62 -11.27
N GLY A 30 12.03 -0.33 -12.01
CA GLY A 30 12.11 0.44 -13.25
C GLY A 30 12.67 1.84 -13.01
N LEU A 31 12.21 2.51 -11.96
CA LEU A 31 12.69 3.84 -11.59
C LEU A 31 14.18 3.83 -11.22
N GLN A 32 14.63 2.84 -10.46
CA GLN A 32 16.07 2.65 -10.14
C GLN A 32 16.90 2.54 -11.42
N LYS A 33 16.51 1.67 -12.34
CA LYS A 33 17.20 1.48 -13.62
C LYS A 33 17.24 2.76 -14.46
N MET A 34 16.15 3.53 -14.50
CA MET A 34 16.12 4.79 -15.24
C MET A 34 17.09 5.84 -14.67
N VAL A 35 17.25 5.86 -13.34
CA VAL A 35 18.23 6.74 -12.68
C VAL A 35 19.65 6.27 -12.94
N GLU A 36 19.91 4.96 -12.86
CA GLU A 36 21.22 4.37 -13.20
C GLU A 36 21.64 4.60 -14.65
N GLU A 37 20.67 4.60 -15.58
CA GLU A 37 20.89 4.86 -17.01
C GLU A 37 20.86 6.37 -17.38
N GLU A 38 20.77 7.27 -16.39
CA GLU A 38 20.70 8.73 -16.59
C GLU A 38 19.64 9.17 -17.62
N LYS A 39 18.44 8.58 -17.53
CA LYS A 39 17.30 8.90 -18.43
C LYS A 39 16.85 10.35 -18.29
N ASP A 40 16.07 10.79 -19.29
CA ASP A 40 15.51 12.13 -19.33
C ASP A 40 14.66 12.42 -18.07
N CYS A 41 14.77 13.67 -17.59
CA CYS A 41 14.14 14.08 -16.35
C CYS A 41 12.61 14.00 -16.43
N VAL A 42 12.00 14.25 -17.59
CA VAL A 42 10.54 14.15 -17.79
C VAL A 42 10.11 12.69 -17.72
N GLU A 43 10.87 11.77 -18.29
CA GLU A 43 10.57 10.33 -18.24
C GLU A 43 10.64 9.80 -16.80
N VAL A 44 11.70 10.13 -16.06
CA VAL A 44 11.87 9.74 -14.65
C VAL A 44 10.74 10.30 -13.79
N MET A 45 10.43 11.60 -13.95
CA MET A 45 9.35 12.25 -13.19
C MET A 45 7.98 11.68 -13.51
N THR A 46 7.74 11.27 -14.76
CA THR A 46 6.49 10.61 -15.17
C THR A 46 6.32 9.26 -14.48
N LEU A 47 7.38 8.44 -14.46
CA LEU A 47 7.33 7.15 -13.77
C LEU A 47 7.19 7.34 -12.25
N TYR A 48 7.90 8.31 -11.67
CA TYR A 48 7.75 8.65 -10.25
C TYR A 48 6.31 9.03 -9.90
N ALA A 49 5.67 9.90 -10.69
CA ALA A 49 4.27 10.29 -10.47
C ALA A 49 3.32 9.07 -10.57
N SER A 50 3.58 8.15 -11.51
CA SER A 50 2.84 6.90 -11.62
C SER A 50 3.00 6.01 -10.39
N VAL A 51 4.23 5.84 -9.88
CA VAL A 51 4.52 5.08 -8.65
C VAL A 51 3.79 5.69 -7.46
N ARG A 52 3.88 7.02 -7.30
CA ARG A 52 3.21 7.73 -6.22
C ARG A 52 1.69 7.52 -6.25
N SER A 53 1.06 7.71 -7.40
CA SER A 53 -0.39 7.52 -7.54
C SER A 53 -0.81 6.06 -7.28
N ALA A 54 -0.02 5.10 -7.77
CA ALA A 54 -0.26 3.68 -7.50
C ALA A 54 -0.12 3.36 -6.00
N LEU A 55 0.83 3.99 -5.31
CA LEU A 55 1.05 3.82 -3.88
C LEU A 55 -0.11 4.40 -3.07
N GLU A 56 -0.55 5.62 -3.37
CA GLU A 56 -1.73 6.25 -2.74
C GLU A 56 -2.96 5.34 -2.87
N SER A 57 -3.27 4.89 -4.09
CA SER A 57 -4.43 4.00 -4.32
C SER A 57 -4.30 2.62 -3.64
N THR A 58 -3.09 2.15 -3.39
CA THR A 58 -2.84 0.89 -2.69
C THR A 58 -2.95 1.09 -1.18
N GLY A 59 -2.51 2.25 -0.69
CA GLY A 59 -2.69 2.72 0.68
C GLY A 59 -4.16 2.77 1.06
N ASP A 60 -5.03 3.32 0.21
CA ASP A 60 -6.48 3.36 0.45
C ASP A 60 -7.08 1.97 0.66
N VAL A 61 -6.73 1.01 -0.21
CA VAL A 61 -7.20 -0.38 -0.10
C VAL A 61 -6.70 -1.05 1.17
N ILE A 62 -5.43 -0.84 1.53
CA ILE A 62 -4.87 -1.36 2.79
C ILE A 62 -5.61 -0.74 3.97
N LEU A 63 -5.80 0.57 3.97
CA LEU A 63 -6.47 1.27 5.05
C LEU A 63 -7.89 0.76 5.24
N GLU A 64 -8.68 0.66 4.18
CA GLU A 64 -10.04 0.11 4.20
C GLU A 64 -10.05 -1.31 4.79
N THR A 65 -9.26 -2.22 4.22
CA THR A 65 -9.19 -3.62 4.70
C THR A 65 -8.80 -3.70 6.18
N TYR A 66 -7.75 -2.99 6.60
CA TYR A 66 -7.23 -3.13 7.97
C TYR A 66 -8.04 -2.33 9.01
N VAL A 67 -8.69 -1.23 8.62
CA VAL A 67 -9.62 -0.49 9.50
C VAL A 67 -10.85 -1.35 9.79
N GLU A 68 -11.42 -2.01 8.78
CA GLU A 68 -12.52 -2.96 9.01
C GLU A 68 -12.11 -4.11 9.93
N MET A 69 -10.90 -4.65 9.76
CA MET A 69 -10.36 -5.69 10.65
C MET A 69 -10.19 -5.20 12.09
N CYS A 70 -9.70 -3.98 12.31
CA CYS A 70 -9.58 -3.39 13.65
C CYS A 70 -10.95 -3.16 14.30
N GLN A 71 -11.94 -2.71 13.53
CA GLN A 71 -13.32 -2.54 14.02
C GLN A 71 -13.96 -3.87 14.43
N ALA A 72 -13.78 -4.92 13.62
CA ALA A 72 -14.30 -6.26 13.91
C ALA A 72 -13.68 -6.89 15.18
N ARG A 73 -12.55 -6.36 15.67
CA ARG A 73 -11.86 -6.80 16.89
C ARG A 73 -12.22 -5.99 18.14
N GLU A 74 -13.17 -5.05 18.05
CA GLU A 74 -13.52 -4.11 19.13
C GLU A 74 -12.31 -3.32 19.69
N GLU A 75 -11.33 -2.98 18.84
CA GLU A 75 -10.18 -2.18 19.27
C GLU A 75 -10.59 -0.71 19.51
N LYS A 76 -10.09 -0.11 20.61
CA LYS A 76 -10.46 1.25 21.04
C LYS A 76 -10.23 2.29 19.92
N PRO A 77 -11.17 3.25 19.72
CA PRO A 77 -11.13 4.23 18.62
C PRO A 77 -9.93 5.18 18.63
N ALA A 78 -9.24 5.33 19.77
CA ALA A 78 -8.02 6.13 19.89
C ALA A 78 -6.86 5.63 18.99
N ASN A 79 -6.84 4.34 18.65
CA ASN A 79 -5.85 3.76 17.74
C ASN A 79 -6.22 4.00 16.26
N LEU A 80 -7.51 4.13 15.95
CA LEU A 80 -8.03 4.32 14.58
C LEU A 80 -7.69 5.72 14.03
N VAL A 81 -7.80 6.75 14.87
CA VAL A 81 -7.45 8.15 14.51
C VAL A 81 -5.97 8.28 14.12
N ARG A 82 -5.11 7.41 14.66
CA ARG A 82 -3.67 7.41 14.37
C ARG A 82 -3.36 6.73 13.03
N LEU A 83 -4.14 5.71 12.64
CA LEU A 83 -4.06 5.06 11.32
C LEU A 83 -4.51 6.00 10.19
N LEU A 84 -5.62 6.73 10.40
CA LEU A 84 -6.10 7.71 9.42
C LEU A 84 -5.11 8.86 9.19
N LYS A 85 -4.29 9.22 10.19
CA LYS A 85 -3.24 10.23 10.05
C LYS A 85 -2.03 9.78 9.22
N LEU A 86 -1.84 8.48 9.01
CA LEU A 86 -0.74 7.93 8.19
C LEU A 86 -1.08 7.87 6.71
N ALA A 87 -2.36 8.03 6.35
CA ALA A 87 -2.87 8.01 4.98
C ALA A 87 -2.98 9.41 4.35
N ARG A 88 -2.46 10.45 5.02
CA ARG A 88 -2.48 11.84 4.56
C ARG A 88 -1.08 12.36 4.26
#